data_AF-A0A1J3ILA6-F1
#
_entry.id   AF-A0A1J3ILA6-F1
#
_cell.length_a   1.000
_cell.length_b   1.000
_cell.length_c   1.000
_cell.angle_alpha   90.00
_cell.angle_beta   90.00
_cell.angle_gamma   90.00
#
_symmetry.space_group_name_H-M   'P 1'
#
loop_
_entity.id
_entity.type
_entity.pdbx_description
1 polymer ?
#
loop_
_entity_poly.entity_id
_entity_poly.type
_entity_poly.pdbx_seq_one_letter_code
_entity_poly.pdbx_strand_id
1 'polypeptide(L)'
;ATLPHEVMYKHDKHMLSLSYGEETGTMTYWCELCEKKVNPKEQFYKCDEYCCVTLHIECLFGTELYMMPGSFWFYYNKKVDVLPNNQNMCRPICSFCEKRSPYKVVFQLSGSIYCSRRCLKFCV
;
A
#
# COMPACT_ATOMS: atom_id res chain seq x y z
N ALA A 1 1.46 -13.79 -6.26
CA ALA A 1 2.59 -12.87 -6.50
C ALA A 1 3.60 -13.07 -5.37
N THR A 2 4.88 -13.10 -5.67
CA THR A 2 5.95 -13.34 -4.69
C THR A 2 6.59 -11.99 -4.35
N LEU A 3 6.73 -11.67 -3.06
CA LEU A 3 7.38 -10.43 -2.63
C LEU A 3 8.90 -10.55 -2.86
N PRO A 4 9.56 -9.49 -3.35
CA PRO A 4 11.01 -9.52 -3.53
C PRO A 4 11.71 -9.60 -2.17
N HIS A 5 12.74 -10.43 -2.07
CA HIS A 5 13.50 -10.57 -0.82
C HIS A 5 14.22 -9.27 -0.43
N GLU A 6 14.70 -8.51 -1.41
CA GLU A 6 15.40 -7.25 -1.19
C GLU A 6 14.83 -6.15 -2.09
N VAL A 7 14.81 -4.92 -1.58
CA VAL A 7 14.24 -3.78 -2.29
C VAL A 7 15.01 -2.52 -1.98
N MET A 8 15.27 -1.72 -3.01
CA MET A 8 15.86 -0.40 -2.83
C MET A 8 14.80 0.59 -2.39
N TYR A 9 15.01 1.21 -1.25
CA TYR A 9 14.16 2.28 -0.76
C TYR A 9 14.79 3.63 -1.11
N LYS A 10 14.07 4.50 -1.82
CA LYS A 10 14.56 5.79 -2.32
C LYS A 10 15.14 6.75 -1.26
N HIS A 11 14.84 6.52 0.03
CA HIS A 11 15.31 7.36 1.14
C HIS A 11 16.41 6.69 1.97
N ASP A 12 16.81 5.47 1.63
CA ASP A 12 17.93 4.75 2.25
C ASP A 12 18.96 4.39 1.17
N LYS A 13 20.24 4.37 1.56
CA LYS A 13 21.32 3.91 0.68
C LYS A 13 21.40 2.39 0.65
N HIS A 14 20.91 1.73 1.70
CA HIS A 14 20.96 0.28 1.83
C HIS A 14 19.67 -0.37 1.33
N MET A 15 19.79 -1.63 0.92
CA MET A 15 18.62 -2.41 0.53
C MET A 15 17.87 -2.85 1.79
N LEU A 16 16.55 -2.78 1.75
CA LEU A 16 15.72 -3.34 2.79
C LEU A 16 15.49 -4.83 2.49
N SER A 17 15.69 -5.68 3.48
CA SER A 17 15.43 -7.11 3.43
C SER A 17 14.02 -7.40 3.94
N LEU A 18 13.36 -8.40 3.36
CA LEU A 18 12.10 -8.92 3.85
C LEU A 18 12.37 -9.71 5.13
N SER A 19 11.79 -9.25 6.24
CA SER A 19 11.96 -9.85 7.55
C SER A 19 10.63 -10.30 8.15
N TYR A 20 10.73 -11.31 9.01
CA TYR A 20 9.67 -11.81 9.88
C TYR A 20 10.09 -11.51 11.32
N GLY A 21 9.18 -10.96 12.13
CA GLY A 21 9.47 -10.77 13.55
C GLY A 21 9.39 -12.10 14.30
N GLU A 22 10.29 -12.31 15.26
CA GLU A 22 10.17 -13.42 16.21
C GLU A 22 9.04 -13.18 17.20
N GLU A 23 8.18 -14.18 17.43
CA GLU A 23 7.08 -14.10 18.42
C GLU A 23 7.57 -13.87 19.86
N THR A 24 8.86 -14.14 20.12
CA THR A 24 9.48 -14.07 21.46
C THR A 24 10.21 -12.75 21.73
N GLY A 25 10.30 -11.84 20.76
CA GLY A 25 11.00 -10.57 20.90
C GLY A 25 10.12 -9.47 21.49
N THR A 26 10.53 -8.86 22.59
CA THR A 26 9.93 -7.64 23.15
C THR A 26 10.16 -6.38 22.30
N MET A 27 10.74 -6.52 21.09
CA MET A 27 11.03 -5.40 20.20
C MET A 27 9.77 -4.94 19.47
N THR A 28 9.32 -3.73 19.79
CA THR A 28 8.35 -2.99 18.97
C THR A 28 9.06 -2.25 17.84
N TYR A 29 8.81 -2.69 16.61
CA TYR A 29 9.24 -1.99 15.40
C TYR A 29 8.26 -0.87 15.03
N TRP A 30 8.77 0.18 14.39
CA TRP A 30 7.98 1.33 13.94
C TRP A 30 8.22 1.59 12.46
N CYS A 31 7.14 1.81 11.72
CA CYS A 31 7.23 2.13 10.31
C CYS A 31 7.58 3.60 10.11
N GLU A 32 8.70 3.88 9.45
CA GLU A 32 9.17 5.25 9.21
C GLU A 32 8.21 6.06 8.32
N LEU A 33 7.51 5.40 7.38
CA LEU A 33 6.64 6.10 6.43
C LEU A 33 5.28 6.50 7.01
N CYS A 34 4.72 5.73 7.93
CA CYS A 34 3.39 5.99 8.48
C CYS A 34 3.37 6.24 9.99
N GLU A 35 4.53 6.18 10.64
CA GLU A 35 4.73 6.39 12.07
C GLU A 35 3.88 5.46 12.95
N LYS A 36 3.53 4.27 12.45
CA LYS A 36 2.76 3.26 13.17
C LYS A 36 3.60 2.05 13.51
N LYS A 37 3.21 1.36 14.58
CA LYS A 37 3.81 0.08 14.97
C LYS A 37 3.72 -0.93 13.83
N VAL A 38 4.82 -1.65 13.60
CA VAL A 38 4.86 -2.81 12.71
C VAL A 38 4.48 -4.03 13.52
N ASN A 39 3.56 -4.84 12.99
CA ASN A 39 3.19 -6.10 13.61
C ASN A 39 4.29 -7.12 13.33
N PRO A 40 5.02 -7.63 14.34
CA PRO A 40 6.09 -8.61 14.12
C PRO A 40 5.57 -9.93 13.55
N LYS A 41 4.26 -10.22 13.69
CA LYS A 41 3.62 -11.41 13.09
C LYS A 41 3.40 -11.30 11.58
N GLU A 42 3.50 -10.09 11.03
CA GLU A 42 3.37 -9.84 9.60
C GLU A 42 4.75 -9.67 8.98
N GLN A 43 4.83 -9.86 7.66
CA GLN A 43 6.05 -9.57 6.91
C GLN A 43 6.25 -8.05 6.81
N PHE A 44 7.49 -7.61 6.94
CA PHE A 44 7.87 -6.21 6.78
C PHE A 44 9.26 -6.09 6.17
N TYR A 45 9.58 -4.93 5.64
CA TYR A 45 10.92 -4.64 5.15
C TYR A 45 11.71 -3.92 6.22
N LYS A 46 12.95 -4.34 6.44
CA LYS A 46 13.86 -3.67 7.37
C LYS A 46 15.26 -3.58 6.79
N CYS A 47 16.01 -2.57 7.21
CA CYS A 47 17.44 -2.55 6.98
C CYS A 47 18.11 -3.37 8.09
N ASP A 48 18.87 -4.41 7.72
CA ASP A 48 19.70 -5.19 8.66
C ASP A 48 21.00 -4.47 9.03
N GLU A 49 21.34 -3.39 8.33
CA GLU A 49 22.49 -2.55 8.64
C GLU A 49 22.14 -1.47 9.69
N TYR A 50 23.03 -0.48 9.87
CA TYR A 50 22.97 0.54 10.93
C TYR A 50 21.86 1.60 10.74
N CYS A 51 20.91 1.40 9.83
CA CYS A 51 19.93 2.42 9.46
C CYS A 51 18.65 2.41 10.31
N CYS A 52 18.36 1.30 11.01
CA CYS A 52 17.16 1.15 11.84
C CYS A 52 15.84 1.43 11.08
N VAL A 53 15.87 1.41 9.74
CA VAL A 53 14.70 1.65 8.89
C VAL A 53 13.84 0.39 8.91
N THR A 54 12.58 0.55 9.29
CA THR A 54 11.57 -0.49 9.19
C THR A 54 10.36 0.06 8.46
N LEU A 55 9.80 -0.69 7.50
CA LEU A 55 8.67 -0.28 6.69
C LEU A 55 7.66 -1.42 6.55
N HIS A 56 6.37 -1.10 6.65
CA HIS A 56 5.33 -2.03 6.20
C HIS A 56 5.47 -2.27 4.70
N ILE A 57 5.19 -3.49 4.25
CA ILE A 57 5.11 -3.83 2.81
C ILE A 57 4.18 -2.85 2.08
N GLU A 58 3.01 -2.60 2.65
CA GLU A 58 2.02 -1.67 2.08
C GLU A 58 2.53 -0.23 1.99
N CYS A 59 3.38 0.21 2.94
CA CYS A 59 3.94 1.55 2.93
C CYS A 59 5.02 1.69 1.86
N LEU A 60 5.84 0.65 1.67
CA LEU A 60 6.96 0.68 0.75
C LEU A 60 6.52 0.67 -0.72
N PHE A 61 5.59 -0.21 -1.10
CA PHE A 61 5.12 -0.27 -2.50
C PHE A 61 3.81 0.49 -2.70
N GLY A 62 3.24 1.04 -1.63
CA GLY A 62 1.92 1.64 -1.67
C GLY A 62 0.83 0.57 -1.59
N THR A 63 -0.20 0.87 -0.79
CA THR A 63 -1.39 0.01 -0.61
C THR A 63 -2.05 -0.37 -1.94
N GLU A 64 -1.90 0.45 -2.96
CA GLU A 64 -2.63 0.35 -4.23
C GLU A 64 -1.92 -0.57 -5.23
N LEU A 65 -0.60 -0.80 -5.09
CA LEU A 65 0.15 -1.71 -5.99
C LEU A 65 -0.09 -3.19 -5.67
N TYR A 66 -0.55 -3.50 -4.46
CA TYR A 66 -0.82 -4.87 -4.01
C TYR A 66 -2.27 -5.30 -4.14
N MET A 67 -3.15 -4.39 -4.54
CA MET A 67 -4.56 -4.71 -4.67
C MET A 67 -4.79 -5.43 -5.98
N MET A 68 -5.11 -6.71 -5.87
CA MET A 68 -5.49 -7.53 -7.02
C MET A 68 -6.76 -6.95 -7.64
N PRO A 69 -6.77 -6.61 -8.93
CA PRO A 69 -8.01 -6.29 -9.64
C PRO A 69 -9.04 -7.40 -9.43
N GLY A 70 -10.29 -7.02 -9.16
CA GLY A 70 -11.38 -7.96 -8.84
C GLY A 70 -11.51 -8.29 -7.34
N SER A 71 -10.59 -7.84 -6.48
CA SER A 71 -10.78 -7.89 -5.03
C SER A 71 -11.69 -6.76 -4.53
N PHE A 72 -12.13 -6.84 -3.27
CA PHE A 72 -12.92 -5.78 -2.62
C PHE A 72 -12.61 -5.71 -1.13
N TRP A 73 -12.95 -4.57 -0.51
CA TRP A 73 -12.99 -4.43 0.96
C TRP A 73 -14.26 -3.69 1.40
N PHE A 74 -14.46 -3.56 2.71
CA PHE A 74 -15.50 -2.70 3.28
C PHE A 74 -14.89 -1.42 3.85
N TYR A 75 -15.49 -0.27 3.50
CA TYR A 75 -15.19 1.06 4.02
C TYR A 75 -16.49 1.69 4.55
N TYR A 76 -16.59 1.93 5.86
CA TYR A 76 -17.84 2.34 6.53
C TYR A 76 -19.07 1.48 6.14
N ASN A 77 -18.93 0.15 6.21
CA ASN A 77 -19.93 -0.84 5.77
C ASN A 77 -20.34 -0.76 4.29
N LYS A 78 -19.66 0.07 3.48
CA LYS A 78 -19.85 0.11 2.04
C LYS A 78 -18.78 -0.71 1.35
N LYS A 79 -19.19 -1.56 0.40
CA LYS A 79 -18.27 -2.32 -0.44
C LYS A 79 -17.50 -1.37 -1.35
N VAL A 80 -16.19 -1.56 -1.43
CA VAL A 80 -15.33 -0.89 -2.39
C VAL A 80 -14.66 -1.94 -3.24
N ASP A 81 -14.94 -1.90 -4.54
CA ASP A 81 -14.35 -2.82 -5.51
C ASP A 81 -13.04 -2.26 -6.04
N VAL A 82 -12.04 -3.13 -6.20
CA VAL A 82 -10.76 -2.83 -6.84
C VAL A 82 -10.90 -3.18 -8.31
N LEU A 83 -10.84 -2.19 -9.18
CA LEU A 83 -10.95 -2.38 -10.61
C LEU A 83 -9.60 -2.23 -11.30
N PRO A 84 -9.35 -3.00 -12.38
CA PRO A 84 -8.20 -2.75 -13.23
C PRO A 84 -8.34 -1.39 -13.91
N ASN A 85 -7.30 -0.56 -13.83
CA ASN A 85 -7.20 0.66 -14.61
C ASN A 85 -6.47 0.34 -15.91
N ASN A 86 -7.23 -0.07 -16.93
CA ASN A 86 -6.68 -0.31 -18.26
C ASN A 86 -6.03 0.98 -18.77
N GLN A 87 -4.70 0.97 -18.89
CA GLN A 87 -3.91 2.15 -19.24
C GLN A 87 -4.16 2.65 -20.68
N ASN A 88 -4.99 1.96 -21.46
CA ASN A 88 -5.35 2.32 -22.83
C ASN A 88 -6.58 3.24 -22.87
N MET A 89 -6.39 4.43 -23.46
CA MET A 89 -7.31 5.48 -23.97
C MET A 89 -8.58 5.91 -23.18
N CYS A 90 -9.12 5.12 -22.26
CA CYS A 90 -10.32 5.42 -21.47
C CYS A 90 -10.05 5.34 -19.97
N ARG A 91 -8.94 5.93 -19.50
CA ARG A 91 -8.68 6.04 -18.05
C ARG A 91 -9.83 6.79 -17.38
N PRO A 92 -10.49 6.20 -16.37
CA PRO A 92 -11.58 6.85 -15.66
C PRO A 92 -11.06 8.09 -14.92
N ILE A 93 -11.94 9.09 -14.86
CA ILE A 93 -11.69 10.33 -14.12
C ILE A 93 -12.08 10.06 -12.67
N CYS A 94 -11.18 10.42 -11.74
CA CYS A 94 -11.48 10.34 -10.32
C CYS A 94 -12.63 11.29 -9.98
N SER A 95 -13.69 10.78 -9.36
CA SER A 95 -14.86 11.55 -8.93
C SER A 95 -14.54 12.61 -7.87
N PHE A 96 -13.39 12.52 -7.20
CA PHE A 96 -12.98 13.48 -6.18
C PHE A 96 -11.99 14.54 -6.69
N CYS A 97 -10.86 14.12 -7.27
CA CYS A 97 -9.81 15.06 -7.67
C CYS A 97 -9.87 15.46 -9.15
N GLU A 98 -10.83 14.93 -9.90
CA GLU A 98 -11.09 15.20 -11.33
C GLU A 98 -9.90 14.92 -12.26
N LYS A 99 -8.88 14.22 -11.75
CA LYS A 99 -7.69 13.82 -12.52
C LYS A 99 -7.83 12.38 -13.00
N ARG A 100 -7.17 12.09 -14.13
CA ARG A 100 -7.00 10.71 -14.60
C ARG A 100 -6.03 9.97 -13.68
N SER A 101 -6.39 8.76 -13.28
CA SER A 101 -5.55 7.94 -12.40
C SER A 101 -4.25 7.50 -13.10
N PRO A 102 -3.07 7.73 -12.50
CA PRO A 102 -1.80 7.18 -13.01
C PRO A 102 -1.58 5.71 -12.60
N TYR A 103 -2.36 5.19 -11.66
CA TYR A 103 -2.17 3.87 -11.04
C TYR A 103 -2.75 2.75 -11.89
N LYS A 104 -2.30 1.51 -11.67
CA LYS A 104 -2.79 0.31 -12.39
C LYS A 104 -4.18 -0.15 -11.93
N VAL A 105 -4.67 0.38 -10.82
CA VAL A 105 -5.99 0.09 -10.25
C VAL A 105 -6.72 1.38 -9.91
N VAL A 106 -8.04 1.28 -9.83
CA VAL A 106 -8.93 2.32 -9.29
C VAL A 106 -9.94 1.68 -8.34
N PHE A 107 -10.54 2.50 -7.49
CA PHE A 107 -11.53 2.05 -6.51
C PHE A 107 -12.93 2.46 -6.94
N GLN A 108 -13.86 1.53 -6.97
CA GLN A 108 -15.28 1.83 -7.16
C GLN A 108 -16.01 1.76 -5.83
N LEU A 109 -16.72 2.84 -5.48
CA LEU A 109 -17.60 2.89 -4.32
C LEU A 109 -18.94 3.49 -4.76
N SER A 110 -20.03 2.74 -4.60
CA SER A 110 -21.41 3.20 -4.93
C SER A 110 -21.56 3.77 -6.36
N GLY A 111 -20.78 3.26 -7.33
CA GLY A 111 -20.79 3.72 -8.72
C GLY A 111 -19.81 4.85 -9.05
N SER A 112 -19.19 5.48 -8.04
CA SER A 112 -18.15 6.49 -8.22
C SER A 112 -16.76 5.86 -8.25
N ILE A 113 -15.85 6.43 -9.06
CA ILE A 113 -14.49 5.92 -9.25
C ILE A 113 -13.47 6.84 -8.58
N TYR A 114 -12.54 6.27 -7.83
CA TYR A 114 -11.50 7.00 -7.11
C TYR A 114 -10.11 6.51 -7.52
N CYS A 115 -9.20 7.45 -7.78
CA CYS A 115 -7.84 7.12 -8.19
C CYS A 115 -6.94 6.68 -7.03
N SER A 116 -7.34 6.93 -5.78
CA SER A 116 -6.56 6.54 -4.61
C SER A 116 -7.42 6.37 -3.36
N ARG A 117 -6.90 5.67 -2.34
CA ARG A 117 -7.50 5.62 -0.99
C ARG A 117 -7.66 7.00 -0.39
N ARG A 118 -6.76 7.94 -0.70
CA ARG A 118 -6.85 9.34 -0.27
C ARG A 118 -8.10 9.99 -0.85
N CYS A 119 -8.34 9.85 -2.16
CA CYS A 119 -9.54 10.37 -2.81
C CYS A 119 -10.82 9.70 -2.32
N LEU A 120 -10.76 8.42 -1.95
CA LEU A 120 -11.87 7.70 -1.32
C LEU A 120 -12.20 8.26 0.08
N LYS A 121 -11.18 8.62 0.87
CA LYS A 121 -11.35 9.11 2.24
C LYS A 121 -12.09 10.44 2.34
N PHE A 122 -11.92 11.33 1.36
CA PHE A 122 -12.57 12.64 1.34
C PHE A 122 -13.99 12.62 0.76
N CYS A 123 -14.56 11.44 0.49
CA CYS A 123 -15.93 11.29 0.02
C CYS A 123 -16.96 11.12 1.16
N VAL A 124 -16.50 11.03 2.42
CA VAL A 124 -17.35 10.85 3.61
C VAL A 124 -17.43 12.15 4.39
#